data_AF-A0A968E767-F1
#
_entry.id   AF-A0A968E767-F1
#
_cell.length_a   1.000
_cell.length_b   1.000
_cell.length_c   1.000
_cell.angle_alpha   90.00
_cell.angle_beta   90.00
_cell.angle_gamma   90.00
#
_symmetry.space_group_name_H-M   'P 1'
#
loop_
_entity.id
_entity.type
_entity.pdbx_description
1 polymer ?
#
loop_
_entity_poly.entity_id
_entity_poly.type
_entity_poly.pdbx_seq_one_letter_code
_entity_poly.pdbx_strand_id
1 'polypeptide(L)'
;SGTHTARADVNTKLAVKELRQAERTLERQLAKPITKMVRSTPSYGTEAISPCFVGVCHTDLRYDIENLTGFVHPHDYGAMSPWENEIGAVGKIRFITSTIVEPWRGGGATGGTNVLETGSNADVYPILIFARDAYGIVPLKGKASIVPMVVNAKPSDSDPLAQRNHASWKAMQTTIILADHNMVRLECAVTDDDSLT
;
A
#
# COMPACT_ATOMS: atom_id res chain seq x y z
N SER A 1 -14.98 7.89 -6.41
CA SER A 1 -15.45 8.74 -7.53
C SER A 1 -14.46 8.78 -8.70
N GLY A 2 -14.54 7.87 -9.67
CA GLY A 2 -13.59 7.82 -10.81
C GLY A 2 -13.77 8.87 -11.90
N THR A 3 -13.75 10.15 -11.54
CA THR A 3 -14.03 11.29 -12.42
C THR A 3 -13.28 12.56 -11.99
N HIS A 4 -12.01 12.43 -11.61
CA HIS A 4 -11.16 13.58 -11.32
C HIS A 4 -9.94 13.52 -12.23
N THR A 5 -9.86 14.47 -13.17
CA THR A 5 -8.74 14.55 -14.13
C THR A 5 -7.52 15.20 -13.46
N ALA A 6 -7.75 15.97 -12.39
CA ALA A 6 -6.75 16.56 -11.54
C ALA A 6 -7.01 16.25 -10.06
N ARG A 7 -5.93 16.20 -9.26
CA ARG A 7 -5.98 16.04 -7.80
C ARG A 7 -6.90 17.05 -7.13
N ALA A 8 -6.87 18.30 -7.59
CA ALA A 8 -7.63 19.40 -7.04
C ALA A 8 -9.14 19.22 -7.16
N ASP A 9 -9.61 18.23 -7.92
CA ASP A 9 -11.05 17.91 -8.03
C ASP A 9 -11.48 16.81 -7.04
N VAL A 10 -10.54 16.11 -6.40
CA VAL A 10 -10.82 14.94 -5.55
C VAL A 10 -11.45 15.37 -4.23
N ASN A 11 -12.66 14.89 -3.94
CA ASN A 11 -13.36 15.16 -2.67
C ASN A 11 -14.30 14.03 -2.23
N THR A 12 -14.09 12.84 -2.78
CA THR A 12 -15.08 11.77 -2.71
C THR A 12 -14.39 10.43 -2.48
N LYS A 13 -15.09 9.56 -1.75
CA LYS A 13 -14.57 8.29 -1.24
C LYS A 13 -14.29 7.30 -2.37
N LEU A 14 -13.42 6.34 -2.06
CA LEU A 14 -13.12 5.21 -2.93
C LEU A 14 -14.41 4.44 -3.26
N ALA A 15 -14.60 4.13 -4.54
CA ALA A 15 -15.72 3.35 -5.02
C ALA A 15 -15.25 2.21 -5.93
N VAL A 16 -15.98 1.10 -5.93
CA VAL A 16 -15.68 -0.10 -6.74
C VAL A 16 -15.51 0.23 -8.23
N LYS A 17 -16.21 1.26 -8.74
CA LYS A 17 -16.08 1.70 -10.14
C LYS A 17 -14.65 2.16 -10.50
N GLU A 18 -13.92 2.78 -9.58
CA GLU A 18 -12.53 3.21 -9.78
C GLU A 18 -11.58 2.03 -9.83
N LEU A 19 -11.76 1.08 -8.92
CA LEU A 19 -10.98 -0.16 -8.93
C LEU A 19 -11.16 -0.90 -10.25
N ARG A 20 -12.40 -1.02 -10.74
CA ARG A 20 -12.70 -1.58 -12.06
C ARG A 20 -12.12 -0.77 -13.23
N GLN A 21 -11.92 0.53 -13.08
CA GLN A 21 -11.26 1.36 -14.10
C GLN A 21 -9.75 1.09 -14.08
N ALA A 22 -9.12 1.01 -12.91
CA ALA A 22 -7.70 0.66 -12.78
C ALA A 22 -7.41 -0.74 -13.32
N GLU A 23 -8.25 -1.73 -12.98
CA GLU A 23 -8.15 -3.10 -13.53
C GLU A 23 -8.20 -3.08 -15.06
N ARG A 24 -9.19 -2.38 -15.65
CA ARG A 24 -9.32 -2.29 -17.11
C ARG A 24 -8.14 -1.59 -17.78
N THR A 25 -7.55 -0.57 -17.14
CA THR A 25 -6.37 0.12 -17.65
C THR A 25 -5.18 -0.83 -17.71
N LEU A 26 -4.90 -1.53 -16.61
CA LEU A 26 -3.79 -2.50 -16.54
C LEU A 26 -4.00 -3.69 -17.50
N GLU A 27 -5.21 -4.23 -17.58
CA GLU A 27 -5.52 -5.33 -18.49
C GLU A 27 -5.39 -4.93 -19.97
N ARG A 28 -5.78 -3.69 -20.32
CA ARG A 28 -5.61 -3.16 -21.69
C ARG A 28 -4.14 -3.07 -22.08
N GLN A 29 -3.25 -2.88 -21.11
CA GLN A 29 -1.80 -2.83 -21.30
C GLN A 29 -1.16 -4.23 -21.25
N LEU A 30 -1.95 -5.30 -21.20
CA LEU A 30 -1.48 -6.69 -21.04
C LEU A 30 -0.64 -6.90 -19.77
N ALA A 31 -0.83 -6.05 -18.76
CA ALA A 31 -0.12 -6.14 -17.50
C ALA A 31 -0.47 -7.44 -16.79
N LYS A 32 0.55 -8.11 -16.23
CA LYS A 32 0.37 -9.40 -15.56
C LYS A 32 0.15 -9.21 -14.06
N PRO A 33 -0.77 -9.95 -13.43
CA PRO A 33 -0.95 -9.93 -11.99
C PRO A 33 0.31 -10.40 -11.25
N ILE A 34 0.54 -9.86 -10.07
CA ILE A 34 1.69 -10.21 -9.22
C ILE A 34 1.43 -11.56 -8.57
N THR A 35 0.25 -11.73 -7.95
CA THR A 35 -0.12 -12.97 -7.26
C THR A 35 -0.49 -14.09 -8.23
N LYS A 36 -0.43 -15.32 -7.73
CA LYS A 36 -0.98 -16.50 -8.41
C LYS A 36 -2.37 -16.78 -7.85
N MET A 37 -3.18 -17.52 -8.63
CA MET A 37 -4.51 -17.94 -8.20
C MET A 37 -4.45 -18.75 -6.90
N VAL A 38 -5.30 -18.40 -5.94
CA VAL A 38 -5.49 -19.15 -4.69
C VAL A 38 -6.78 -19.95 -4.84
N ARG A 39 -6.68 -21.28 -4.75
CA ARG A 39 -7.85 -22.17 -4.80
C ARG A 39 -8.57 -22.14 -3.44
N SER A 40 -9.89 -22.25 -3.45
CA SER A 40 -10.64 -22.51 -2.22
C SER A 40 -10.28 -23.90 -1.66
N THR A 41 -10.40 -24.05 -0.35
CA THR A 41 -10.24 -25.35 0.32
C THR A 41 -11.62 -25.91 0.69
N PRO A 42 -11.74 -27.19 1.07
CA PRO A 42 -13.01 -27.76 1.52
C PRO A 42 -13.54 -27.14 2.83
N SER A 43 -12.75 -26.29 3.49
CA SER A 43 -13.15 -25.55 4.68
C SER A 43 -14.27 -24.56 4.36
N TYR A 44 -15.29 -24.54 5.22
CA TYR A 44 -16.43 -23.64 5.11
C TYR A 44 -15.97 -22.18 5.16
N GLY A 45 -16.50 -21.34 4.26
CA GLY A 45 -16.18 -19.91 4.20
C GLY A 45 -14.93 -19.54 3.40
N THR A 46 -14.33 -20.46 2.64
CA THR A 46 -13.18 -20.11 1.79
C THR A 46 -13.58 -19.76 0.36
N GLU A 47 -13.03 -18.66 -0.14
CA GLU A 47 -13.24 -18.18 -1.50
C GLU A 47 -11.99 -18.36 -2.36
N ALA A 48 -12.20 -18.68 -3.64
CA ALA A 48 -11.11 -18.76 -4.59
C ALA A 48 -10.80 -17.35 -5.10
N ILE A 49 -9.54 -16.92 -4.94
CA ILE A 49 -9.09 -15.60 -5.40
C ILE A 49 -8.32 -15.75 -6.70
N SER A 50 -8.77 -15.00 -7.69
CA SER A 50 -8.10 -14.91 -9.00
C SER A 50 -6.72 -14.26 -8.86
N PRO A 51 -5.81 -14.43 -9.82
CA PRO A 51 -4.56 -13.67 -9.86
C PRO A 51 -4.83 -12.15 -9.76
N CYS A 52 -4.20 -11.48 -8.80
CA CYS A 52 -4.42 -10.08 -8.45
C CYS A 52 -3.19 -9.20 -8.70
N PHE A 53 -3.46 -7.93 -8.97
CA PHE A 53 -2.54 -6.82 -8.79
C PHE A 53 -2.41 -6.46 -7.30
N VAL A 54 -1.37 -5.73 -6.93
CA VAL A 54 -1.14 -5.30 -5.53
C VAL A 54 -1.33 -3.79 -5.42
N GLY A 55 -2.27 -3.38 -4.58
CA GLY A 55 -2.50 -1.99 -4.18
C GLY A 55 -1.83 -1.71 -2.83
N VAL A 56 -1.05 -0.62 -2.76
CA VAL A 56 -0.47 -0.12 -1.50
C VAL A 56 -1.09 1.24 -1.19
N CYS A 57 -1.54 1.42 0.05
CA CYS A 57 -2.27 2.60 0.47
C CYS A 57 -2.04 2.93 1.95
N HIS A 58 -2.49 4.11 2.38
CA HIS A 58 -2.43 4.51 3.79
C HIS A 58 -3.35 3.66 4.68
N THR A 59 -3.05 3.58 5.97
CA THR A 59 -3.86 2.82 6.95
C THR A 59 -5.28 3.36 7.12
N ASP A 60 -5.49 4.67 6.94
CA ASP A 60 -6.80 5.30 7.12
C ASP A 60 -7.83 4.81 6.08
N LEU A 61 -7.37 4.39 4.90
CA LEU A 61 -8.22 3.82 3.85
C LEU A 61 -8.78 2.43 4.21
N ARG A 62 -8.31 1.81 5.30
CA ARG A 62 -8.70 0.45 5.67
C ARG A 62 -10.21 0.29 5.79
N TYR A 63 -10.86 1.18 6.55
CA TYR A 63 -12.29 1.10 6.80
C TYR A 63 -13.10 1.29 5.50
N ASP A 64 -12.72 2.25 4.67
CA ASP A 64 -13.36 2.48 3.37
C ASP A 64 -13.23 1.27 2.44
N ILE A 65 -12.05 0.63 2.40
CA ILE A 65 -11.79 -0.54 1.56
C ILE A 65 -12.57 -1.77 2.05
N GLU A 66 -12.58 -2.02 3.36
CA GLU A 66 -13.31 -3.15 3.96
C GLU A 66 -14.84 -3.05 3.72
N ASN A 67 -15.38 -1.83 3.61
CA ASN A 67 -16.80 -1.59 3.33
C ASN A 67 -17.16 -1.64 1.83
N LEU A 68 -16.19 -1.83 0.93
CA LEU A 68 -16.48 -1.96 -0.50
C LEU A 68 -17.22 -3.27 -0.80
N THR A 69 -18.20 -3.19 -1.70
CA THR A 69 -18.91 -4.38 -2.18
C THR A 69 -17.96 -5.35 -2.87
N GLY A 70 -17.96 -6.62 -2.45
CA GLY A 70 -17.09 -7.66 -2.99
C GLY A 70 -15.68 -7.65 -2.37
N PHE A 71 -15.53 -7.03 -1.21
CA PHE A 71 -14.35 -7.20 -0.37
C PHE A 71 -14.30 -8.62 0.22
N VAL A 72 -13.12 -9.23 0.15
CA VAL A 72 -12.84 -10.57 0.67
C VAL A 72 -11.72 -10.47 1.70
N HIS A 73 -12.01 -10.92 2.94
CA HIS A 73 -11.02 -10.90 4.02
C HIS A 73 -9.91 -11.92 3.77
N PRO A 74 -8.66 -11.64 4.22
CA PRO A 74 -7.54 -12.55 4.04
C PRO A 74 -7.70 -13.91 4.72
N HIS A 75 -8.50 -13.98 5.79
CA HIS A 75 -8.84 -15.24 6.46
C HIS A 75 -9.65 -16.17 5.55
N ASP A 76 -10.47 -15.61 4.67
CA ASP A 76 -11.34 -16.38 3.78
C ASP A 76 -10.57 -16.89 2.54
N TYR A 77 -9.26 -16.68 2.50
CA TYR A 77 -8.41 -17.14 1.43
C TYR A 77 -8.09 -18.62 1.66
N GLY A 78 -8.49 -19.48 0.73
CA GLY A 78 -8.47 -20.93 0.97
C GLY A 78 -7.19 -21.52 1.56
N ALA A 79 -6.01 -21.23 0.99
CA ALA A 79 -4.78 -21.93 1.32
C ALA A 79 -3.52 -21.05 1.45
N MET A 80 -3.65 -19.72 1.38
CA MET A 80 -2.52 -18.81 1.38
C MET A 80 -2.49 -18.02 2.69
N SER A 81 -1.36 -18.07 3.41
CA SER A 81 -1.14 -17.15 4.51
C SER A 81 -1.08 -15.70 3.97
N PRO A 82 -1.83 -14.77 4.55
CA PRO A 82 -1.79 -13.37 4.16
C PRO A 82 -0.38 -12.79 4.33
N TRP A 83 -0.06 -11.78 3.52
CA TRP A 83 1.15 -11.01 3.73
C TRP A 83 1.04 -10.10 4.95
N GLU A 84 2.18 -9.67 5.46
CA GLU A 84 2.24 -8.69 6.53
C GLU A 84 1.57 -7.38 6.08
N ASN A 85 0.63 -6.89 6.91
CA ASN A 85 -0.21 -5.71 6.64
C ASN A 85 -1.15 -5.83 5.43
N GLU A 86 -1.40 -7.04 4.93
CA GLU A 86 -2.46 -7.28 3.97
C GLU A 86 -3.83 -7.18 4.66
N ILE A 87 -4.72 -6.35 4.10
CA ILE A 87 -6.06 -6.15 4.68
C ILE A 87 -7.13 -6.99 3.98
N GLY A 88 -6.95 -7.32 2.71
CA GLY A 88 -7.91 -8.08 1.92
C GLY A 88 -7.82 -7.78 0.42
N ALA A 89 -8.84 -8.21 -0.33
CA ALA A 89 -8.91 -7.99 -1.77
C ALA A 89 -10.31 -7.54 -2.20
N VAL A 90 -10.37 -6.73 -3.24
CA VAL A 90 -11.60 -6.36 -3.95
C VAL A 90 -11.37 -6.60 -5.43
N GLY A 91 -12.17 -7.47 -6.04
CA GLY A 91 -11.98 -7.84 -7.45
C GLY A 91 -10.61 -8.47 -7.71
N LYS A 92 -9.81 -7.86 -8.60
CA LYS A 92 -8.46 -8.30 -8.97
C LYS A 92 -7.36 -7.46 -8.29
N ILE A 93 -7.67 -6.74 -7.22
CA ILE A 93 -6.70 -5.93 -6.47
C ILE A 93 -6.63 -6.42 -5.02
N ARG A 94 -5.43 -6.71 -4.56
CA ARG A 94 -5.11 -7.06 -3.17
C ARG A 94 -4.46 -5.87 -2.48
N PHE A 95 -4.95 -5.50 -1.31
CA PHE A 95 -4.55 -4.29 -0.62
C PHE A 95 -3.59 -4.57 0.55
N ILE A 96 -2.51 -3.79 0.58
CA ILE A 96 -1.56 -3.71 1.68
C ILE A 96 -1.60 -2.28 2.21
N THR A 97 -1.70 -2.13 3.52
CA THR A 97 -1.70 -0.81 4.16
C THR A 97 -0.36 -0.49 4.79
N SER A 98 0.05 0.77 4.71
CA SER A 98 1.28 1.26 5.33
C SER A 98 1.19 2.77 5.55
N THR A 99 1.71 3.26 6.66
CA THR A 99 1.82 4.70 6.96
C THR A 99 2.86 5.42 6.10
N ILE A 100 3.68 4.69 5.34
CA ILE A 100 4.71 5.26 4.45
C ILE A 100 4.07 5.93 3.23
N VAL A 101 2.86 5.51 2.84
CA VAL A 101 2.12 6.12 1.73
C VAL A 101 1.36 7.33 2.25
N GLU A 102 2.06 8.46 2.34
CA GLU A 102 1.52 9.68 2.94
C GLU A 102 0.39 10.32 2.09
N PRO A 103 -0.68 10.81 2.73
CA PRO A 103 -1.73 11.56 2.05
C PRO A 103 -1.30 13.00 1.74
N TRP A 104 -1.89 13.59 0.71
CA TRP A 104 -1.83 15.02 0.44
C TRP A 104 -2.94 15.74 1.20
N ARG A 105 -2.61 16.20 2.40
CA ARG A 105 -3.52 16.96 3.26
C ARG A 105 -4.01 18.25 2.59
N GLY A 106 -5.33 18.46 2.57
CA GLY A 106 -5.98 19.62 1.95
C GLY A 106 -5.69 19.79 0.45
N GLY A 107 -5.23 18.73 -0.23
CA GLY A 107 -4.83 18.77 -1.64
C GLY A 107 -5.98 18.60 -2.62
N GLY A 108 -7.17 18.26 -2.13
CA GLY A 108 -8.37 17.99 -2.92
C GLY A 108 -9.21 19.23 -3.16
N ALA A 109 -10.43 19.01 -3.67
CA ALA A 109 -11.42 20.07 -3.76
C ALA A 109 -11.97 20.41 -2.37
N THR A 110 -12.87 21.39 -2.30
CA THR A 110 -13.67 21.62 -1.09
C THR A 110 -14.29 20.32 -0.60
N GLY A 111 -14.17 20.09 0.71
CA GLY A 111 -14.53 18.85 1.36
C GLY A 111 -15.94 18.38 1.04
N GLY A 112 -16.07 17.06 0.84
CA GLY A 112 -17.34 16.39 0.59
C GLY A 112 -18.05 15.99 1.89
N THR A 113 -19.20 15.32 1.78
CA THR A 113 -19.88 14.80 2.97
C THR A 113 -19.08 13.67 3.62
N ASN A 114 -18.74 13.85 4.90
CA ASN A 114 -18.05 12.88 5.76
C ASN A 114 -16.71 12.42 5.19
N VAL A 115 -15.88 13.35 4.72
CA VAL A 115 -14.50 13.05 4.30
C VAL A 115 -13.52 13.80 5.18
N LEU A 116 -12.32 13.25 5.38
CA LEU A 116 -11.27 13.94 6.12
C LEU A 116 -10.85 15.23 5.39
N GLU A 117 -10.72 16.32 6.15
CA GLU A 117 -10.44 17.65 5.62
C GLU A 117 -9.28 18.33 6.35
N THR A 118 -8.48 19.09 5.61
CA THR A 118 -7.53 20.06 6.15
C THR A 118 -7.82 21.42 5.54
N GLY A 119 -8.18 22.41 6.37
CA GLY A 119 -8.43 23.77 5.90
C GLY A 119 -9.60 23.89 4.91
N SER A 120 -10.66 23.09 5.11
CA SER A 120 -11.88 23.00 4.28
C SER A 120 -11.72 22.30 2.93
N ASN A 121 -10.54 21.78 2.62
CA ASN A 121 -10.32 20.94 1.44
C ASN A 121 -10.14 19.48 1.86
N ALA A 122 -10.61 18.56 1.02
CA ALA A 122 -10.45 17.13 1.26
C ALA A 122 -8.98 16.71 1.27
N ASP A 123 -8.63 15.84 2.22
CA ASP A 123 -7.35 15.14 2.24
C ASP A 123 -7.36 14.06 1.15
N VAL A 124 -6.31 14.03 0.31
CA VAL A 124 -6.23 13.12 -0.84
C VAL A 124 -5.28 11.98 -0.54
N TYR A 125 -5.82 10.76 -0.60
CA TYR A 125 -5.11 9.53 -0.33
C TYR A 125 -4.77 8.80 -1.64
N PRO A 126 -3.47 8.61 -1.95
CA PRO A 126 -3.05 7.81 -3.08
C PRO A 126 -3.16 6.31 -2.79
N ILE A 127 -3.63 5.57 -3.78
CA ILE A 127 -3.56 4.11 -3.85
C ILE A 127 -2.69 3.75 -5.04
N LEU A 128 -1.52 3.17 -4.75
CA LEU A 128 -0.56 2.77 -5.77
C LEU A 128 -0.79 1.31 -6.13
N ILE A 129 -1.26 1.04 -7.35
CA ILE A 129 -1.54 -0.30 -7.85
C ILE A 129 -0.42 -0.72 -8.78
N PHE A 130 0.21 -1.85 -8.46
CA PHE A 130 1.33 -2.40 -9.19
C PHE A 130 0.97 -3.74 -9.83
N ALA A 131 1.35 -3.88 -11.11
CA ALA A 131 1.40 -5.14 -11.81
C ALA A 131 2.84 -5.71 -11.80
N ARG A 132 2.98 -6.95 -12.29
CA ARG A 132 4.29 -7.59 -12.40
C ARG A 132 5.20 -6.78 -13.34
N ASP A 133 6.48 -6.74 -12.99
CA ASP A 133 7.54 -6.03 -13.72
C ASP A 133 7.33 -4.51 -13.83
N ALA A 134 6.50 -3.90 -12.97
CA ALA A 134 6.30 -2.45 -12.93
C ALA A 134 7.55 -1.71 -12.41
N TYR A 135 8.23 -2.27 -11.40
CA TYR A 135 9.42 -1.70 -10.79
C TYR A 135 10.51 -2.76 -10.60
N GLY A 136 11.76 -2.32 -10.62
CA GLY A 136 12.94 -3.13 -10.40
C GLY A 136 13.67 -2.67 -9.16
N ILE A 137 14.01 -3.61 -8.28
CA ILE A 137 14.89 -3.34 -7.14
C ILE A 137 16.29 -3.82 -7.53
N VAL A 138 17.29 -2.94 -7.38
CA VAL A 138 18.68 -3.29 -7.60
C VAL A 138 19.40 -3.35 -6.25
N PRO A 139 19.56 -4.54 -5.67
CA PRO A 139 20.44 -4.71 -4.52
C PRO A 139 21.89 -4.65 -5.01
N LEU A 140 22.67 -3.70 -4.51
CA LEU A 140 24.11 -3.66 -4.79
C LEU A 140 24.77 -4.84 -4.06
N LYS A 141 25.39 -5.76 -4.81
CA LYS A 141 26.04 -6.97 -4.27
C LYS A 141 27.01 -6.58 -3.14
N GLY A 142 26.79 -7.13 -1.94
CA GLY A 142 27.57 -6.83 -0.73
C GLY A 142 27.17 -5.58 0.06
N LYS A 143 26.26 -4.74 -0.46
CA LYS A 143 25.72 -3.55 0.26
C LYS A 143 24.22 -3.60 0.53
N ALA A 144 23.47 -4.52 -0.09
CA ALA A 144 22.09 -4.83 0.33
C ALA A 144 22.03 -5.90 1.44
N SER A 145 23.15 -6.60 1.69
CA SER A 145 23.30 -7.47 2.86
C SER A 145 23.63 -6.59 4.06
N ILE A 146 22.75 -6.57 5.05
CA ILE A 146 23.02 -5.97 6.35
C ILE A 146 24.10 -6.82 6.99
N VAL A 147 25.36 -6.36 6.94
CA VAL A 147 26.42 -6.87 7.79
C VAL A 147 26.46 -5.96 9.01
N PRO A 148 25.89 -6.38 10.16
CA PRO A 148 25.97 -5.59 11.38
C PRO A 148 27.42 -5.57 11.86
N MET A 149 27.96 -4.37 12.06
CA MET A 149 29.21 -4.16 12.78
C MET A 149 28.88 -3.85 14.23
N VAL A 150 29.36 -4.70 15.13
CA VAL A 150 29.28 -4.48 16.57
C VAL A 150 30.65 -4.06 17.06
N VAL A 151 30.75 -2.86 17.61
CA VAL A 151 31.94 -2.39 18.32
C VAL A 151 31.67 -2.58 19.81
N ASN A 152 32.40 -3.52 20.40
CA ASN A 152 32.40 -3.73 21.85
C ASN A 152 33.12 -2.57 22.54
N ALA A 153 32.55 -2.13 23.65
CA ALA A 153 33.02 -1.00 24.43
C ALA A 153 34.48 -1.20 24.87
N LYS A 154 35.26 -0.14 24.77
CA LYS A 154 36.62 -0.05 25.31
C LYS A 154 36.70 1.21 26.17
N PRO A 155 37.37 1.18 27.34
CA PRO A 155 37.55 2.36 28.15
C PRO A 155 38.17 3.50 27.34
N SER A 156 37.55 4.68 27.41
CA SER A 156 38.02 5.91 26.76
C SER A 156 37.75 7.10 27.68
N ASP A 157 38.37 8.24 27.41
CA ASP A 157 38.17 9.48 28.20
C ASP A 157 36.69 9.89 28.29
N SER A 158 35.92 9.62 27.22
CA SER A 158 34.48 9.88 27.14
C SER A 158 33.57 8.76 27.66
N ASP A 159 34.08 7.54 27.81
CA ASP A 159 33.38 6.38 28.40
C ASP A 159 34.35 5.55 29.25
N PRO A 160 34.74 6.04 30.45
CA PRO A 160 35.80 5.42 31.26
C PRO A 160 35.45 4.04 31.79
N LEU A 161 34.15 3.75 31.92
CA LEU A 161 33.62 2.47 32.42
C LEU A 161 33.20 1.51 31.31
N ALA A 162 33.43 1.87 30.03
CA ALA A 162 33.08 1.06 28.87
C ALA A 162 31.61 0.59 28.90
N GLN A 163 30.68 1.50 29.22
CA GLN A 163 29.25 1.17 29.39
C GLN A 163 28.46 1.19 28.07
N ARG A 164 29.01 1.79 27.00
CA ARG A 164 28.28 2.00 25.74
C ARG A 164 28.85 1.14 24.61
N ASN A 165 28.04 0.21 24.11
CA ASN A 165 28.34 -0.54 22.88
C ASN A 165 27.66 0.13 21.68
N HIS A 166 28.25 -0.02 20.50
CA HIS A 166 27.66 0.49 19.25
C HIS A 166 27.43 -0.65 18.27
N ALA A 167 26.18 -0.81 17.82
CA ALA A 167 25.83 -1.63 16.67
C ALA A 167 25.48 -0.70 15.50
N SER A 168 26.06 -0.96 14.33
CA SER A 168 25.88 -0.13 13.15
C SER A 168 25.88 -0.98 11.89
N TRP A 169 25.09 -0.59 10.90
CA TRP A 169 25.08 -1.24 9.58
C TRP A 169 24.95 -0.18 8.49
N LYS A 170 25.32 -0.55 7.27
CA LYS A 170 25.08 0.26 6.07
C LYS A 170 24.38 -0.62 5.05
N ALA A 171 23.21 -0.20 4.63
CA ALA A 171 22.50 -0.78 3.51
C ALA A 171 22.42 0.24 2.38
N MET A 172 22.57 -0.21 1.13
CA MET A 172 22.34 0.61 -0.06
C MET A 172 21.42 -0.17 -0.99
N GLN A 173 20.31 0.46 -1.36
CA GLN A 173 19.33 -0.07 -2.30
C GLN A 173 18.91 1.07 -3.22
N THR A 174 18.66 0.74 -4.48
CA THR A 174 18.01 1.65 -5.42
C THR A 174 16.84 0.92 -6.09
N THR A 175 15.82 1.69 -6.48
CA THR A 175 14.63 1.19 -7.15
C THR A 175 14.39 2.07 -8.38
N ILE A 176 14.07 1.44 -9.50
CA ILE A 176 13.74 2.12 -10.76
C ILE A 176 12.39 1.64 -11.28
N ILE A 177 11.63 2.53 -11.90
CA ILE A 177 10.42 2.16 -12.62
C ILE A 177 10.83 1.52 -13.94
N LEU A 178 10.39 0.28 -14.19
CA LEU A 178 10.72 -0.47 -15.41
C LEU A 178 9.66 -0.26 -16.49
N ALA A 179 8.41 -0.12 -16.06
CA ALA A 179 7.27 0.03 -16.94
C ALA A 179 6.19 0.88 -16.26
N ASP A 180 6.17 2.18 -16.58
CA ASP A 180 5.18 3.12 -16.04
C ASP A 180 3.73 2.69 -16.34
N HIS A 181 3.52 2.06 -17.49
CA HIS A 181 2.21 1.53 -17.90
C HIS A 181 1.76 0.32 -17.06
N ASN A 182 2.64 -0.34 -16.31
CA ASN A 182 2.27 -1.45 -15.43
C ASN A 182 1.96 -0.99 -14.00
N MET A 183 1.78 0.31 -13.79
CA MET A 183 1.33 0.87 -12.52
C MET A 183 0.25 1.93 -12.72
N VAL A 184 -0.65 2.03 -11.76
CA VAL A 184 -1.72 3.03 -11.74
C VAL A 184 -1.76 3.65 -10.37
N ARG A 185 -1.89 4.98 -10.32
CA ARG A 185 -2.21 5.71 -9.10
C ARG A 185 -3.67 6.11 -9.13
N LEU A 186 -4.45 5.64 -8.16
CA LEU A 186 -5.77 6.17 -7.87
C LEU A 186 -5.65 7.20 -6.74
N GLU A 187 -6.48 8.22 -6.77
CA GLU A 187 -6.56 9.27 -5.75
C GLU A 187 -8.00 9.37 -5.28
N CYS A 188 -8.21 9.29 -3.97
CA CYS A 188 -9.54 9.34 -3.36
C CYS A 188 -9.50 10.04 -2.00
N ALA A 189 -10.64 10.49 -1.51
CA ALA A 189 -10.79 10.94 -0.13
C ALA A 189 -11.11 9.75 0.79
N VAL A 190 -10.88 9.91 2.09
CA VAL A 190 -11.17 8.92 3.14
C VAL A 190 -12.34 9.39 3.98
N THR A 191 -13.12 8.45 4.53
CA THR A 191 -14.17 8.75 5.50
C THR A 191 -13.65 9.48 6.72
N ASP A 192 -14.34 10.57 7.09
CA ASP A 192 -14.21 11.17 8.41
C ASP A 192 -15.10 10.39 9.40
N ASP A 193 -14.46 9.61 10.28
CA ASP A 193 -15.09 8.84 11.34
C ASP A 193 -14.87 9.48 12.73
N ASP A 194 -14.58 10.78 12.78
CA ASP A 194 -14.24 11.46 14.04
C ASP A 194 -15.45 11.56 14.98
N SER A 195 -15.60 10.50 15.77
CA SER A 195 -16.51 10.40 16.93
C SER A 195 -15.71 10.26 18.23
N LEU A 196 -14.40 10.51 18.18
CA LEU A 196 -13.49 10.39 19.33
C LEU A 196 -12.71 11.68 19.64
N THR A 197 -13.14 12.82 19.10
CA THR A 197 -12.86 14.15 19.69
C THR A 197 -14.03 14.66 20.52
#